data_AF-A0A0Q6YZJ3-F1
#
_entry.id   AF-A0A0Q6YZJ3-F1
#
_cell.length_a   1.000
_cell.length_b   1.000
_cell.length_c   1.000
_cell.angle_alpha   90.00
_cell.angle_beta   90.00
_cell.angle_gamma   90.00
#
_symmetry.space_group_name_H-M   'P 1'
#
loop_
_entity.id
_entity.type
_entity.pdbx_description
1 polymer ?
#
loop_
_entity_poly.entity_id
_entity_poly.type
_entity_poly.pdbx_seq_one_letter_code
_entity_poly.pdbx_strand_id
1 'polypeptide(L)'
;MARKLKTYQTSLGFFDLAIAAPSMKAALEAWGADSNLFHQGAAKESDDPDVIEATMAAPGIVLKRPVGSNGPFREHAELPTDLASGSSKKTGRRQPRKPSKRAHDDAADRKAALALEKEQMQRERERAKEEAVRQKERERRQHAVDKAQSALDAARRKHEEKAADIQQQLEVLEESARDEEARWEKEKARLEVALRRARG
;
A
#
# COMPACT_ATOMS: atom_id res chain seq x y z
N MET A 1 -22.00 -10.24 -19.29
CA MET A 1 -22.84 -9.03 -19.37
C MET A 1 -21.93 -7.83 -19.56
N ALA A 2 -22.09 -7.06 -20.63
CA ALA A 2 -21.30 -5.85 -20.86
C ALA A 2 -21.65 -4.82 -19.78
N ARG A 3 -20.66 -4.39 -18.99
CA ARG A 3 -20.85 -3.38 -17.94
C ARG A 3 -20.95 -2.00 -18.57
N LYS A 4 -21.81 -1.14 -18.03
CA LYS A 4 -21.97 0.25 -18.49
C LYS A 4 -20.62 0.97 -18.36
N LEU A 5 -20.11 1.51 -19.47
CA LEU A 5 -18.88 2.27 -19.49
C LEU A 5 -19.10 3.62 -18.78
N LYS A 6 -18.11 4.02 -17.99
CA LYS A 6 -18.07 5.30 -17.27
C LYS A 6 -16.78 6.02 -17.62
N THR A 7 -16.86 7.34 -17.65
CA THR A 7 -15.74 8.23 -17.89
C THR A 7 -15.00 8.53 -16.61
N TYR A 8 -13.70 8.28 -16.64
CA TYR A 8 -12.83 8.61 -15.54
C TYR A 8 -11.76 9.58 -16.02
N GLN A 9 -11.45 10.56 -15.18
CA GLN A 9 -10.44 11.58 -15.41
C GLN A 9 -9.44 11.57 -14.26
N THR A 10 -8.16 11.75 -14.58
CA THR A 10 -7.11 11.98 -13.60
C THR A 10 -6.08 12.95 -14.15
N SER A 11 -5.35 13.64 -13.28
CA SER A 11 -4.23 14.48 -13.68
C SER A 11 -2.94 13.78 -13.24
N LEU A 12 -2.17 13.27 -14.20
CA LEU A 12 -0.89 12.61 -13.96
C LEU A 12 0.25 13.40 -14.60
N GLY A 13 1.07 14.02 -13.75
CA GLY A 13 2.20 14.85 -14.17
C GLY A 13 1.74 16.09 -14.93
N PHE A 14 2.10 16.19 -16.21
CA PHE A 14 1.79 17.33 -17.08
C PHE A 14 0.52 17.15 -17.92
N PHE A 15 -0.17 16.00 -17.79
CA PHE A 15 -1.34 15.69 -18.60
C PHE A 15 -2.56 15.34 -17.75
N ASP A 16 -3.70 15.91 -18.13
CA ASP A 16 -5.01 15.37 -17.83
C ASP A 16 -5.23 14.15 -18.73
N LEU A 17 -5.60 13.04 -18.11
CA LEU A 17 -5.94 11.79 -18.77
C LEU A 17 -7.43 11.53 -18.61
N ALA A 18 -8.08 11.08 -19.68
CA ALA A 18 -9.47 10.64 -19.65
C ALA A 18 -9.62 9.28 -20.33
N ILE A 19 -10.44 8.40 -19.77
CA ILE A 19 -10.74 7.08 -20.34
C ILE A 19 -12.20 6.68 -20.07
N ALA A 20 -12.84 6.06 -21.05
CA ALA A 20 -14.09 5.33 -20.84
C ALA A 20 -13.76 3.87 -20.46
N ALA A 21 -14.05 3.51 -19.22
CA ALA A 21 -13.74 2.19 -18.67
C ALA A 21 -14.96 1.59 -17.96
N PRO A 22 -15.05 0.24 -17.84
CA PRO A 22 -16.17 -0.43 -17.18
C PRO A 22 -16.11 -0.35 -15.64
N SER A 23 -15.00 0.10 -15.06
CA SER A 23 -14.83 0.27 -13.62
C SER A 23 -13.64 1.19 -13.28
N MET A 24 -13.62 1.75 -12.07
CA MET A 24 -12.49 2.53 -11.54
C MET A 24 -11.16 1.75 -11.60
N LYS A 25 -11.18 0.45 -11.33
CA LYS A 25 -9.97 -0.40 -11.40
C LYS A 25 -9.41 -0.48 -12.82
N ALA A 26 -10.27 -0.65 -13.82
CA ALA A 26 -9.86 -0.72 -15.21
C ALA A 26 -9.28 0.62 -15.71
N ALA A 27 -9.78 1.75 -15.18
CA ALA A 27 -9.19 3.06 -15.46
C ALA A 27 -7.78 3.20 -14.85
N LEU A 28 -7.57 2.75 -13.60
CA LEU A 28 -6.26 2.75 -12.96
C LEU A 28 -5.23 1.89 -13.71
N GLU A 29 -5.65 0.71 -14.18
CA GLU A 29 -4.81 -0.21 -14.95
C GLU A 29 -4.40 0.42 -16.29
N ALA A 30 -5.33 1.07 -16.99
CA ALA A 30 -5.05 1.76 -18.25
C ALA A 30 -4.11 2.97 -18.06
N TRP A 31 -4.19 3.65 -16.92
CA TRP A 31 -3.26 4.74 -16.59
C TRP A 31 -1.89 4.25 -16.08
N GLY A 32 -1.75 2.96 -15.75
CA GLY A 32 -0.52 2.41 -15.17
C GLY A 32 -0.26 2.91 -13.75
N ALA A 33 -1.31 3.19 -12.97
CA ALA A 33 -1.18 3.67 -11.61
C ALA A 33 -1.08 2.51 -10.61
N ASP A 34 0.05 2.39 -9.92
CA ASP A 34 0.29 1.35 -8.89
C ASP A 34 -0.53 1.57 -7.61
N SER A 35 -1.07 2.78 -7.41
CA SER A 35 -1.84 3.15 -6.23
C SER A 35 -3.23 3.69 -6.60
N ASN A 36 -4.19 3.56 -5.68
CA ASN A 36 -5.58 3.92 -5.94
C ASN A 36 -5.79 5.45 -5.91
N LEU A 37 -5.73 6.07 -7.09
CA LEU A 37 -5.85 7.52 -7.29
C LEU A 37 -7.23 8.09 -6.93
N PHE A 38 -8.30 7.28 -6.97
CA PHE A 38 -9.65 7.73 -6.62
C PHE A 38 -9.79 8.01 -5.11
N HIS A 39 -9.18 7.18 -4.27
CA HIS A 39 -9.16 7.42 -2.82
C HIS A 39 -8.29 8.60 -2.41
N GLN A 40 -7.26 8.92 -3.20
CA GLN A 40 -6.37 10.05 -2.97
C GLN A 40 -6.98 11.38 -3.45
N GLY A 41 -8.14 11.35 -4.13
CA GLY A 41 -8.76 12.52 -4.74
C GLY A 41 -8.06 13.02 -6.01
N ALA A 42 -7.09 12.27 -6.54
CA ALA A 42 -6.34 12.60 -7.75
C ALA A 42 -7.03 12.10 -9.04
N ALA A 43 -8.05 11.24 -8.90
CA ALA A 43 -8.90 10.79 -9.99
C ALA A 43 -10.39 10.94 -9.62
N LYS A 44 -11.22 11.31 -10.60
CA LYS A 44 -12.67 11.49 -10.44
C LYS A 44 -13.44 10.89 -11.62
N GLU A 45 -14.70 10.53 -11.38
CA GLU A 45 -15.67 10.30 -12.45
C GLU A 45 -15.99 11.67 -13.07
N SER A 46 -15.92 11.78 -14.41
CA SER A 46 -16.22 13.03 -15.12
C SER A 46 -17.59 12.94 -15.77
N ASP A 47 -18.42 13.94 -15.48
CA ASP A 47 -19.75 14.14 -16.06
C ASP A 47 -19.73 15.17 -17.21
N ASP A 48 -18.54 15.62 -17.63
CA ASP A 48 -18.38 16.62 -18.68
C ASP A 48 -18.75 16.02 -20.05
N PRO A 49 -19.77 16.54 -20.75
CA PRO A 49 -20.32 15.91 -21.95
C PRO A 49 -19.29 15.76 -23.08
N ASP A 50 -18.39 16.73 -23.24
CA ASP A 50 -17.33 16.71 -24.26
C ASP A 50 -16.30 15.62 -23.99
N VAL A 51 -16.02 15.33 -22.70
CA VAL A 51 -15.09 14.27 -22.29
C VAL A 51 -15.74 12.90 -22.46
N ILE A 52 -17.03 12.80 -22.16
CA ILE A 52 -17.83 11.60 -22.38
C ILE A 52 -17.88 11.27 -23.87
N GLU A 53 -18.18 12.23 -24.73
CA GLU A 53 -18.25 12.00 -26.17
C GLU A 53 -16.89 11.54 -26.74
N ALA A 54 -15.80 12.23 -26.37
CA ALA A 54 -14.46 11.90 -26.84
C ALA A 54 -14.01 10.50 -26.40
N THR A 55 -14.25 10.13 -25.14
CA THR A 55 -13.83 8.82 -24.60
C THR A 55 -14.76 7.67 -25.02
N MET A 56 -16.05 7.95 -25.28
CA MET A 56 -16.99 6.95 -25.82
C MET A 56 -16.75 6.66 -27.31
N ALA A 57 -16.18 7.60 -28.06
CA ALA A 57 -15.74 7.37 -29.43
C ALA A 57 -14.56 6.38 -29.50
N ALA A 58 -13.74 6.31 -28.45
CA ALA A 58 -12.55 5.46 -28.34
C ALA A 58 -12.46 4.76 -26.96
N PRO A 59 -13.37 3.79 -26.67
CA PRO A 59 -13.44 3.16 -25.36
C PRO A 59 -12.18 2.33 -25.08
N GLY A 60 -11.64 2.44 -23.87
CA GLY A 60 -10.41 1.76 -23.46
C GLY A 60 -9.10 2.42 -23.90
N ILE A 61 -9.15 3.49 -24.71
CA ILE A 61 -7.97 4.30 -25.06
C ILE A 61 -7.85 5.46 -24.08
N VAL A 62 -6.65 5.69 -23.55
CA VAL A 62 -6.36 6.83 -22.67
C VAL A 62 -6.14 8.07 -23.54
N LEU A 63 -7.10 8.97 -23.52
CA LEU A 63 -6.96 10.28 -24.13
C LEU A 63 -6.18 11.22 -23.21
N LYS A 64 -5.35 12.08 -23.79
CA LYS A 64 -4.43 12.97 -23.06
C LYS A 64 -4.64 14.42 -23.46
N ARG A 65 -4.48 15.32 -22.49
CA ARG A 65 -4.51 16.78 -22.68
C ARG A 65 -3.51 17.46 -21.74
N PRO A 66 -2.79 18.53 -22.16
CA PRO A 66 -1.93 19.29 -21.25
C PRO A 66 -2.72 19.91 -20.08
N VAL A 67 -2.22 19.75 -18.86
CA VAL A 67 -2.84 20.33 -17.65
C VAL A 67 -2.90 21.86 -17.79
N GLY A 68 -4.07 22.44 -17.52
CA GLY A 68 -4.30 23.89 -17.64
C GLY A 68 -4.71 24.37 -19.04
N SER A 69 -4.86 23.46 -20.01
CA SER A 69 -5.47 23.76 -21.30
C SER A 69 -6.96 23.38 -21.33
N ASN A 70 -7.78 24.19 -22.00
CA ASN A 70 -9.19 23.90 -22.27
C ASN A 70 -9.38 23.12 -23.59
N GLY A 71 -8.31 22.51 -24.11
CA GLY A 71 -8.36 21.75 -25.35
C GLY A 71 -9.21 20.47 -25.23
N PRO A 72 -9.62 19.86 -26.35
CA PRO A 72 -10.26 18.56 -26.35
C PRO A 72 -9.25 17.45 -25.98
N PHE A 73 -9.74 16.36 -25.39
CA PHE A 73 -8.95 15.15 -25.12
C PHE A 73 -8.65 14.41 -26.44
N ARG A 74 -7.39 14.06 -26.72
CA ARG A 74 -6.96 13.36 -27.94
C ARG A 74 -6.07 12.15 -27.60
N GLU A 75 -6.02 11.14 -28.48
CA GLU A 75 -5.22 9.91 -28.27
C GLU A 75 -3.72 10.19 -28.16
N HIS A 76 -3.25 11.22 -28.88
CA HIS A 76 -1.89 11.75 -28.78
C HIS A 76 -1.93 13.15 -28.18
N ALA A 77 -1.18 13.37 -27.11
CA ALA A 77 -0.99 14.71 -26.56
C ALA A 77 -0.20 15.54 -27.57
N GLU A 78 -0.89 16.36 -28.36
CA GLU A 78 -0.22 17.36 -29.17
C GLU A 78 0.53 18.32 -28.24
N LEU A 79 1.85 18.41 -28.44
CA LEU A 79 2.68 19.43 -27.83
C LEU A 79 2.08 20.80 -28.17
N PRO A 80 1.94 21.73 -27.22
CA PRO A 80 1.50 23.09 -27.53
C PRO A 80 2.36 23.69 -28.65
N THR A 81 1.80 23.82 -29.85
CA THR A 81 2.44 24.52 -30.96
C THR A 81 2.48 26.04 -30.70
N ASP A 82 1.83 26.50 -29.64
CA ASP A 82 1.73 27.90 -29.25
C ASP A 82 2.98 28.46 -28.54
N LEU A 83 4.02 27.63 -28.35
CA LEU A 83 5.39 28.13 -28.15
C LEU A 83 6.13 28.40 -29.47
N ALA A 84 5.51 28.09 -30.61
CA ALA A 84 6.06 28.22 -31.95
C ALA A 84 5.09 28.89 -32.95
N SER A 85 4.28 29.86 -32.52
CA SER A 85 3.56 30.73 -33.47
C SER A 85 3.30 32.17 -33.00
N GLY A 86 4.27 32.75 -32.30
CA GLY A 86 4.38 34.21 -32.22
C GLY A 86 4.95 34.76 -33.52
N SER A 87 4.08 35.26 -34.41
CA SER A 87 4.45 35.97 -35.64
C SER A 87 5.36 37.16 -35.36
N SER A 88 6.68 36.97 -35.42
CA SER A 88 7.64 38.07 -35.37
C SER A 88 7.75 38.70 -36.76
N LYS A 89 6.99 39.78 -36.94
CA LYS A 89 7.17 40.75 -38.00
C LYS A 89 8.66 41.15 -38.02
N LYS A 90 9.33 40.92 -39.15
CA LYS A 90 10.71 41.33 -39.42
C LYS A 90 10.89 42.81 -39.06
N THR A 91 11.55 43.08 -37.94
CA THR A 91 12.13 44.39 -37.64
C THR A 91 13.54 44.22 -37.11
N GLY A 92 14.51 44.72 -37.88
CA GLY A 92 15.81 45.19 -37.39
C GLY A 92 16.72 44.17 -36.70
N ARG A 93 17.67 43.63 -37.47
CA ARG A 93 18.87 42.94 -36.97
C ARG A 93 19.63 43.87 -36.00
N ARG A 94 19.48 43.66 -34.69
CA ARG A 94 20.35 44.25 -33.66
C ARG A 94 21.53 43.31 -33.42
N GLN A 95 22.73 43.86 -33.53
CA GLN A 95 24.02 43.19 -33.30
C GLN A 95 24.08 42.54 -31.91
N PRO A 96 24.69 41.34 -31.76
CA PRO A 96 24.87 40.71 -30.46
C PRO A 96 25.89 41.51 -29.64
N ARG A 97 25.45 42.11 -28.53
CA ARG A 97 26.37 42.69 -27.55
C ARG A 97 27.06 41.55 -26.80
N LYS A 98 28.40 41.56 -26.81
CA LYS A 98 29.24 40.66 -26.02
C LYS A 98 28.81 40.69 -24.55
N PRO A 99 28.69 39.55 -23.85
CA PRO A 99 28.43 39.55 -22.42
C PRO A 99 29.61 40.23 -21.73
N SER A 100 29.36 41.36 -21.06
CA SER A 100 30.34 41.96 -20.17
C SER A 100 30.62 40.94 -19.07
N LYS A 101 31.88 40.54 -18.90
CA LYS A 101 32.33 39.77 -17.75
C LYS A 101 31.97 40.57 -16.50
N ARG A 102 30.89 40.18 -15.81
CA ARG A 102 30.60 40.68 -14.46
C ARG A 102 31.78 40.24 -13.62
N ALA A 103 32.51 41.18 -13.02
CA ALA A 103 33.50 40.84 -12.01
C ALA A 103 32.76 40.07 -10.91
N HIS A 104 33.07 38.79 -10.75
CA HIS A 104 32.60 38.02 -9.60
C HIS A 104 33.32 38.60 -8.38
N ASP A 105 32.56 38.96 -7.37
CA ASP A 105 33.12 39.47 -6.12
C ASP A 105 33.51 38.24 -5.29
N ASP A 106 34.76 37.79 -5.42
CA ASP A 106 35.28 36.54 -4.80
C ASP A 106 34.96 36.42 -3.31
N ALA A 107 34.84 37.56 -2.61
CA ALA A 107 34.46 37.60 -1.20
C ALA A 107 32.98 37.24 -0.97
N ALA A 108 32.08 37.66 -1.87
CA ALA A 108 30.67 37.30 -1.83
C ALA A 108 30.47 35.80 -2.11
N ASP A 109 31.24 35.23 -3.04
CA ASP A 109 31.18 33.80 -3.36
C ASP A 109 31.66 32.93 -2.20
N ARG A 110 32.75 33.32 -1.52
CA ARG A 110 33.23 32.61 -0.31
C ARG A 110 32.23 32.68 0.83
N LYS A 111 31.56 33.83 1.03
CA LYS A 111 30.52 33.98 2.05
C LYS A 111 29.28 33.13 1.72
N ALA A 112 28.91 33.06 0.45
CA ALA A 112 27.82 32.19 -0.02
C ALA A 112 28.17 30.70 0.19
N ALA A 113 29.40 30.29 -0.13
CA ALA A 113 29.86 28.92 0.10
C ALA A 113 29.82 28.53 1.58
N LEU A 114 30.32 29.39 2.48
CA LEU A 114 30.26 29.15 3.93
C LEU A 114 28.82 29.13 4.49
N ALA A 115 27.91 29.90 3.91
CA ALA A 115 26.50 29.87 4.30
C ALA A 115 25.84 28.54 3.91
N LEU A 116 26.12 28.05 2.70
CA LEU A 116 25.63 26.74 2.23
C LEU A 116 26.19 25.59 3.05
N GLU A 117 27.48 25.60 3.38
CA GLU A 117 28.11 24.58 4.23
C GLU A 117 27.48 24.54 5.63
N LYS A 118 27.25 25.71 6.24
CA LYS A 118 26.54 25.80 7.52
C LYS A 118 25.12 25.24 7.42
N GLU A 119 24.40 25.56 6.36
CA GLU A 119 23.05 25.04 6.15
C GLU A 119 23.04 23.53 5.94
N GLN A 120 23.99 22.99 5.19
CA GLN A 120 24.17 21.55 4.99
C GLN A 120 24.44 20.85 6.33
N MET A 121 25.35 21.38 7.15
CA MET A 121 25.63 20.85 8.48
C MET A 121 24.40 20.85 9.40
N GLN A 122 23.55 21.90 9.34
CA GLN A 122 22.30 21.91 10.11
C GLN A 122 21.33 20.83 9.62
N ARG A 123 21.13 20.71 8.30
CA ARG A 123 20.26 19.70 7.70
C ARG A 123 20.74 18.27 7.99
N GLU A 124 22.04 18.03 8.00
CA GLU A 124 22.61 16.73 8.38
C GLU A 124 22.39 16.43 9.85
N ARG A 125 22.59 17.42 10.73
CA ARG A 125 22.31 17.26 12.16
C ARG A 125 20.82 17.01 12.43
N GLU A 126 19.92 17.65 11.70
CA GLU A 126 18.48 17.41 11.78
C GLU A 126 18.13 15.99 11.32
N ARG A 127 18.65 15.55 10.16
CA ARG A 127 18.47 14.18 9.67
C ARG A 127 19.01 13.14 10.66
N ALA A 128 20.20 13.35 11.20
CA ALA A 128 20.79 12.46 12.21
C ALA A 128 19.93 12.38 13.49
N LYS A 129 19.34 13.50 13.92
CA LYS A 129 18.39 13.51 15.05
C LYS A 129 17.12 12.75 14.72
N GLU A 130 16.54 12.95 13.54
CA GLU A 130 15.34 12.23 13.10
C GLU A 130 15.59 10.73 12.99
N GLU A 131 16.73 10.33 12.43
CA GLU A 131 17.13 8.93 12.33
C GLU A 131 17.33 8.30 13.72
N ALA A 132 17.99 9.01 14.64
CA ALA A 132 18.15 8.54 16.01
C ALA A 132 16.81 8.38 16.75
N VAL A 133 15.83 9.27 16.51
CA VAL A 133 14.47 9.14 17.05
C VAL A 133 13.78 7.92 16.44
N ARG A 134 13.82 7.76 15.11
CA ARG A 134 13.25 6.60 14.41
C ARG A 134 13.86 5.28 14.88
N GLN A 135 15.17 5.25 15.12
CA GLN A 135 15.85 4.06 15.64
C GLN A 135 15.37 3.73 17.06
N LYS A 136 15.31 4.71 17.96
CA LYS A 136 14.79 4.51 19.32
C LYS A 136 13.34 4.04 19.31
N GLU A 137 12.51 4.56 18.40
CA GLU A 137 11.14 4.07 18.23
C GLU A 137 11.10 2.61 17.77
N ARG A 138 11.95 2.23 16.81
CA ARG A 138 12.07 0.83 16.37
C ARG A 138 12.52 -0.09 17.50
N GLU A 139 13.54 0.31 18.25
CA GLU A 139 14.02 -0.46 19.41
C GLU A 139 12.93 -0.62 20.48
N ARG A 140 12.18 0.44 20.78
CA ARG A 140 11.04 0.36 21.71
C ARG A 140 9.94 -0.57 21.21
N ARG A 141 9.61 -0.49 19.91
CA ARG A 141 8.61 -1.38 19.29
C ARG A 141 9.10 -2.82 19.34
N GLN A 142 10.36 -3.08 19.00
CA GLN A 142 10.94 -4.41 19.05
C GLN A 142 10.92 -4.97 20.47
N HIS A 143 11.36 -4.19 21.46
CA HIS A 143 11.31 -4.62 22.85
C HIS A 143 9.88 -4.94 23.33
N ALA A 144 8.89 -4.15 22.91
CA ALA A 144 7.49 -4.44 23.22
C ALA A 144 7.01 -5.74 22.56
N VAL A 145 7.42 -6.00 21.32
CA VAL A 145 7.14 -7.25 20.60
C VAL A 145 7.79 -8.44 21.31
N ASP A 146 9.07 -8.37 21.64
CA ASP A 146 9.81 -9.45 22.30
C ASP A 146 9.19 -9.76 23.68
N LYS A 147 8.78 -8.72 24.41
CA LYS A 147 8.07 -8.87 25.70
C LYS A 147 6.70 -9.53 25.53
N ALA A 148 5.94 -9.17 24.50
CA ALA A 148 4.64 -9.79 24.22
C ALA A 148 4.79 -11.25 23.79
N GLN A 149 5.79 -11.55 22.94
CA GLN A 149 6.09 -12.91 22.49
C GLN A 149 6.52 -13.82 23.65
N SER A 150 7.46 -13.37 24.49
CA SER A 150 7.89 -14.12 25.66
C SER A 150 6.75 -14.38 26.66
N ALA A 151 5.84 -13.41 26.86
CA ALA A 151 4.66 -13.61 27.69
C ALA A 151 3.70 -14.66 27.11
N LEU A 152 3.51 -14.64 25.78
CA LEU A 152 2.69 -15.61 25.07
C LEU A 152 3.28 -17.02 25.12
N ASP A 153 4.60 -17.15 24.95
CA ASP A 153 5.30 -18.44 25.04
C ASP A 153 5.25 -19.00 26.47
N ALA A 154 5.40 -18.15 27.49
CA ALA A 154 5.24 -18.56 28.88
C ALA A 154 3.80 -19.04 29.18
N ALA A 155 2.79 -18.38 28.61
CA ALA A 155 1.40 -18.80 28.74
C ALA A 155 1.14 -20.14 28.04
N ARG A 156 1.72 -20.35 26.84
CA ARG A 156 1.64 -21.63 26.12
C ARG A 156 2.24 -22.78 26.91
N ARG A 157 3.45 -22.62 27.45
CA ARG A 157 4.09 -23.66 28.26
C ARG A 157 3.25 -24.06 29.48
N LYS A 158 2.70 -23.07 30.20
CA LYS A 158 1.79 -23.34 31.33
C LYS A 158 0.51 -24.05 30.90
N HIS A 159 -0.01 -23.72 29.72
CA HIS A 159 -1.17 -24.41 29.17
C HIS A 159 -0.82 -25.86 28.81
N GLU A 160 0.32 -26.09 28.14
CA GLU A 160 0.81 -27.41 27.76
C GLU A 160 1.06 -28.29 29.00
N GLU A 161 1.69 -27.76 30.04
CA GLU A 161 1.89 -28.46 31.31
C GLU A 161 0.56 -28.89 31.94
N LYS A 162 -0.43 -27.99 32.01
CA LYS A 162 -1.76 -28.30 32.54
C LYS A 162 -2.51 -29.30 31.65
N ALA A 163 -2.39 -29.17 30.34
CA ALA A 163 -3.01 -30.09 29.40
C ALA A 163 -2.40 -31.49 29.53
N ALA A 164 -1.09 -31.60 29.72
CA ALA A 164 -0.39 -32.85 29.95
C ALA A 164 -0.82 -33.51 31.26
N ASP A 165 -0.96 -32.76 32.36
CA ASP A 165 -1.49 -33.28 33.64
C ASP A 165 -2.93 -33.81 33.49
N ILE A 166 -3.80 -33.07 32.79
CA ILE A 166 -5.16 -33.52 32.49
C ILE A 166 -5.13 -34.80 31.63
N GLN A 167 -4.26 -34.88 30.63
CA GLN A 167 -4.12 -36.08 29.81
C GLN A 167 -3.69 -37.30 30.64
N GLN A 168 -2.71 -37.14 31.52
CA GLN A 168 -2.29 -38.20 32.43
C GLN A 168 -3.43 -38.66 33.35
N GLN A 169 -4.21 -37.73 33.89
CA GLN A 169 -5.39 -38.06 34.69
C GLN A 169 -6.45 -38.81 33.88
N LEU A 170 -6.67 -38.43 32.63
CA LEU A 170 -7.58 -39.14 31.72
C LEU A 170 -7.10 -40.56 31.43
N GLU A 171 -5.80 -40.77 31.21
CA GLU A 171 -5.24 -42.11 30.98
C GLU A 171 -5.44 -43.02 32.19
N VAL A 172 -5.19 -42.51 33.40
CA VAL A 172 -5.41 -43.26 34.66
C VAL A 172 -6.89 -43.58 34.86
N LEU A 173 -7.78 -42.63 34.58
CA LEU A 173 -9.23 -42.85 34.65
C LEU A 173 -9.70 -43.86 33.61
N GLU A 174 -9.13 -43.83 32.40
CA GLU A 174 -9.44 -44.79 31.34
C GLU A 174 -8.99 -46.20 31.71
N GLU A 175 -7.80 -46.36 32.29
CA GLU A 175 -7.33 -47.64 32.83
C GLU A 175 -8.25 -48.16 33.94
N SER A 176 -8.61 -47.29 34.89
CA SER A 176 -9.55 -47.63 35.96
C SER A 176 -10.93 -48.04 35.44
N ALA A 177 -11.41 -47.37 34.39
CA ALA A 177 -12.67 -47.72 33.74
C ALA A 177 -12.61 -49.09 33.04
N ARG A 178 -11.48 -49.41 32.39
CA ARG A 178 -11.27 -50.73 31.77
C ARG A 178 -11.22 -51.84 32.82
N ASP A 179 -10.59 -51.60 33.95
CA ASP A 179 -10.53 -52.57 35.06
C ASP A 179 -11.90 -52.84 35.67
N GLU A 180 -12.71 -51.79 35.89
CA GLU A 180 -14.08 -51.96 36.40
C GLU A 180 -14.98 -52.67 35.40
N GLU A 181 -14.88 -52.37 34.10
CA GLU A 181 -15.63 -53.10 33.06
C GLU A 181 -15.22 -54.59 33.02
N ALA A 182 -13.92 -54.88 33.14
CA ALA A 182 -13.43 -56.26 33.19
C ALA A 182 -13.90 -57.00 34.45
N ARG A 183 -14.01 -56.30 35.59
CA ARG A 183 -14.60 -56.85 36.82
C ARG A 183 -16.10 -57.13 36.63
N TRP A 184 -16.84 -56.17 36.09
CA TRP A 184 -18.27 -56.28 35.84
C TRP A 184 -18.60 -57.43 34.91
N GLU A 185 -17.88 -57.58 33.79
CA GLU A 185 -18.09 -58.68 32.85
C GLU A 185 -17.85 -60.07 33.50
N LYS A 186 -16.86 -60.18 34.39
CA LYS A 186 -16.65 -61.42 35.18
C LYS A 186 -17.80 -61.69 36.14
N GLU A 187 -18.30 -60.66 36.81
CA GLU A 187 -19.42 -60.78 37.75
C GLU A 187 -20.71 -61.15 37.03
N LYS A 188 -21.02 -60.44 35.94
CA LYS A 188 -22.14 -60.70 35.05
C LYS A 188 -22.10 -62.13 34.52
N ALA A 189 -20.96 -62.60 34.01
CA ALA A 189 -20.83 -63.98 33.53
C ALA A 189 -21.12 -65.01 34.63
N ARG A 190 -20.64 -64.79 35.86
CA ARG A 190 -20.94 -65.66 37.01
C ARG A 190 -22.44 -65.67 37.34
N LEU A 191 -23.07 -64.50 37.38
CA LEU A 191 -24.50 -64.35 37.65
C LEU A 191 -25.35 -64.99 36.54
N GLU A 192 -24.96 -64.83 35.27
CA GLU A 192 -25.63 -65.48 34.14
C GLU A 192 -25.55 -67.01 34.23
N VAL A 193 -24.39 -67.56 34.61
CA VAL A 193 -24.24 -69.01 34.83
C VAL A 193 -25.13 -69.50 35.96
N ALA A 194 -25.16 -68.78 37.09
CA ALA A 194 -26.04 -69.12 38.21
C ALA A 194 -27.52 -69.08 37.81
N LEU A 195 -27.92 -68.07 37.04
CA LEU A 195 -29.28 -67.91 36.54
C LEU A 195 -29.68 -68.99 35.54
N ARG A 196 -28.76 -69.44 34.66
CA ARG A 196 -29.01 -70.59 33.77
C ARG A 196 -29.22 -71.88 34.56
N ARG A 197 -28.41 -72.13 35.60
CA ARG A 197 -28.55 -73.30 36.48
C ARG A 197 -29.86 -73.31 37.28
N ALA A 198 -30.42 -72.15 37.59
CA ALA A 198 -31.71 -72.06 38.28
C ALA A 198 -32.91 -72.23 37.34
N ARG A 199 -32.72 -72.08 36.02
CA ARG A 199 -33.78 -72.17 35.01
C ARG A 199 -33.88 -73.54 34.33
N GLY A 200 -32.76 -74.27 34.24
CA GLY A 200 -32.71 -75.65 33.75
C GLY A 200 -32.85 -76.63 34.89
#